data_AF-A0A1X7R967-F1
#
_entry.id   AF-A0A1X7R967-F1
#
_cell.length_a   1.000
_cell.length_b   1.000
_cell.length_c   1.000
_cell.angle_alpha   90.00
_cell.angle_beta   90.00
_cell.angle_gamma   90.00
#
_symmetry.space_group_name_H-M   'P 1'
#
loop_
_entity.id
_entity.type
_entity.pdbx_description
1 polymer ?
#
loop_
_entity_poly.entity_id
_entity_poly.type
_entity_poly.pdbx_seq_one_letter_code
_entity_poly.pdbx_strand_id
1 'polypeptide(L)'
;MYLFQEGGTSPINGDTENVLIPELEFVEVSNVGDPSINDMDNNKVEDEQEANDGFEFFPLFATEELTKVDLTEQVDDLVPIIQKRRESYYFASYNDLQTKEFEKAGITYDQLIEMSRTPYKRYRDSILNINTYNATIEEQNIKEKKAKKRKPGKNQRMARKQAKLNIAKRDDLRKQLKKKFRKRGGKKNKKKEKMNPLLHAGALPADAMTV
;
A
#
# COMPACT_ATOMS: atom_id res chain seq x y z
N MET A 1 -4.06 -55.35 -13.66
CA MET A 1 -2.79 -56.10 -13.57
C MET A 1 -1.70 -55.14 -14.00
N TYR A 2 -0.90 -54.65 -13.06
CA TYR A 2 0.10 -53.61 -13.29
C TYR A 2 1.42 -54.26 -13.73
N LEU A 3 2.00 -53.79 -14.83
CA LEU A 3 3.40 -54.04 -15.19
C LEU A 3 4.07 -52.67 -15.40
N PHE A 4 4.92 -52.29 -14.47
CA PHE A 4 5.92 -51.23 -14.63
C PHE A 4 7.15 -51.85 -15.29
N GLN A 5 7.72 -51.17 -16.30
CA GLN A 5 9.02 -51.50 -16.85
C GLN A 5 9.95 -50.30 -16.60
N GLU A 6 11.00 -50.55 -15.83
CA GLU A 6 12.02 -49.58 -15.43
C GLU A 6 13.01 -49.28 -16.55
N GLY A 7 13.61 -48.07 -16.49
CA GLY A 7 15.05 -47.93 -16.73
C GLY A 7 15.48 -47.43 -18.11
N GLY A 8 15.37 -46.12 -18.34
CA GLY A 8 16.09 -45.42 -19.42
C GLY A 8 16.65 -44.09 -18.90
N THR A 9 17.81 -44.12 -18.25
CA THR A 9 18.51 -42.91 -17.80
C THR A 9 19.29 -42.28 -18.95
N SER A 10 18.89 -41.08 -19.36
CA SER A 10 19.73 -40.17 -20.16
C SER A 10 20.36 -39.14 -19.21
N PRO A 11 21.69 -38.91 -19.21
CA PRO A 11 22.27 -37.87 -18.38
C PRO A 11 22.01 -36.51 -19.03
N ILE A 12 21.13 -35.71 -18.44
CA ILE A 12 21.02 -34.28 -18.73
C ILE A 12 22.07 -33.59 -17.87
N ASN A 13 23.22 -33.29 -18.48
CA ASN A 13 24.13 -32.27 -17.99
C ASN A 13 23.41 -30.92 -18.11
N GLY A 14 23.06 -30.33 -16.97
CA GLY A 14 22.47 -28.99 -16.90
C GLY A 14 22.79 -28.40 -15.55
N ASP A 15 23.64 -27.38 -15.56
CA ASP A 15 24.06 -26.60 -14.42
C ASP A 15 22.85 -26.17 -13.57
N THR A 16 22.71 -26.72 -12.37
CA THR A 16 21.70 -26.27 -11.41
C THR A 16 22.16 -24.95 -10.81
N GLU A 17 21.72 -23.85 -11.39
CA GLU A 17 21.72 -22.56 -10.72
C GLU A 17 20.93 -22.68 -9.41
N ASN A 18 21.54 -22.26 -8.31
CA ASN A 18 20.93 -22.22 -6.99
C ASN A 18 19.71 -21.28 -7.00
N VAL A 19 18.51 -21.83 -7.19
CA VAL A 19 17.26 -21.11 -6.95
C VAL A 19 17.06 -21.01 -5.44
N LEU A 20 17.41 -19.87 -4.87
CA LEU A 20 17.12 -19.53 -3.48
C LEU A 20 15.63 -19.17 -3.37
N ILE A 21 14.80 -20.10 -2.92
CA ILE A 21 13.39 -19.86 -2.62
C ILE A 21 13.33 -19.23 -1.21
N PRO A 22 12.75 -18.02 -1.03
CA PRO A 22 12.59 -17.43 0.29
C PRO A 22 11.54 -18.20 1.11
N GLU A 23 11.87 -18.49 2.38
CA GLU A 23 10.95 -19.05 3.35
C GLU A 23 9.84 -18.03 3.67
N LEU A 24 8.57 -18.43 3.46
CA LEU A 24 7.40 -17.62 3.81
C LEU A 24 6.80 -18.17 5.12
N GLU A 25 6.85 -17.38 6.18
CA GLU A 25 6.07 -17.62 7.40
C GLU A 25 4.62 -17.14 7.20
N PHE A 26 3.66 -18.05 7.38
CA PHE A 26 2.24 -17.71 7.37
C PHE A 26 1.76 -17.43 8.79
N VAL A 27 1.13 -16.27 8.99
CA VAL A 27 0.46 -15.89 10.24
C VAL A 27 -1.03 -16.16 10.08
N GLU A 28 -1.57 -17.09 10.87
CA GLU A 28 -3.01 -17.36 10.92
C GLU A 28 -3.74 -16.24 11.66
N VAL A 29 -4.75 -15.66 11.02
CA VAL A 29 -5.67 -14.69 11.62
C VAL A 29 -7.02 -15.37 11.78
N SER A 30 -7.46 -15.59 13.02
CA SER A 30 -8.77 -16.16 13.34
C SER A 30 -9.88 -15.11 13.16
N ASN A 31 -10.86 -15.39 12.29
CA ASN A 31 -12.08 -14.60 12.19
C ASN A 31 -12.99 -14.90 13.39
N VAL A 32 -13.32 -13.86 14.17
CA VAL A 32 -14.27 -13.91 15.27
C VAL A 32 -15.60 -13.28 14.84
N GLY A 33 -16.66 -14.10 14.80
CA GLY A 33 -18.01 -13.67 15.17
C GLY A 33 -19.04 -13.50 14.04
N ASP A 34 -19.89 -14.51 13.84
CA ASP A 34 -21.25 -14.36 13.31
C ASP A 34 -22.26 -14.37 14.47
N PRO A 35 -23.21 -13.42 14.59
CA PRO A 35 -24.30 -13.52 15.55
C PRO A 35 -25.56 -14.13 14.93
N SER A 36 -25.99 -15.28 15.44
CA SER A 36 -27.29 -15.90 15.14
C SER A 36 -28.44 -15.18 15.85
N ILE A 37 -29.52 -14.92 15.11
CA ILE A 37 -30.81 -14.41 15.61
C ILE A 37 -31.60 -15.58 16.20
N ASN A 38 -32.06 -15.45 17.46
CA ASN A 38 -33.02 -16.37 18.07
C ASN A 38 -34.39 -15.68 18.17
N ASP A 39 -35.39 -16.31 17.57
CA ASP A 39 -36.81 -15.96 17.68
C ASP A 39 -37.38 -16.41 19.04
N MET A 40 -38.19 -15.57 19.65
CA MET A 40 -38.96 -15.88 20.86
C MET A 40 -40.44 -15.57 20.60
N ASP A 41 -41.22 -16.65 20.43
CA ASP A 41 -42.68 -16.68 20.53
C ASP A 41 -43.13 -16.47 21.97
N ASN A 42 -44.25 -15.76 22.17
CA ASN A 42 -45.17 -16.01 23.30
C ASN A 42 -46.54 -15.36 23.08
N ASN A 43 -47.54 -16.19 22.82
CA ASN A 43 -48.96 -15.88 22.93
C ASN A 43 -49.37 -15.74 24.42
N LYS A 44 -50.22 -14.76 24.73
CA LYS A 44 -51.17 -14.86 25.86
C LYS A 44 -52.40 -13.98 25.60
N VAL A 45 -53.57 -14.61 25.54
CA VAL A 45 -54.91 -13.98 25.54
C VAL A 45 -55.65 -14.50 26.77
N GLU A 46 -56.19 -13.60 27.58
CA GLU A 46 -57.20 -13.76 28.66
C GLU A 46 -57.83 -12.34 28.81
N ASP A 47 -59.07 -12.06 29.15
CA ASP A 47 -60.39 -12.71 29.16
C ASP A 47 -61.37 -11.53 29.45
N GLU A 48 -62.46 -11.42 28.69
CA GLU A 48 -63.86 -11.43 29.17
C GLU A 48 -64.47 -10.10 29.70
N GLN A 49 -65.81 -10.10 29.67
CA GLN A 49 -66.82 -9.13 30.16
C GLN A 49 -67.41 -8.20 29.09
N GLU A 50 -68.72 -7.98 28.99
CA GLU A 50 -69.92 -8.52 29.66
C GLU A 50 -71.14 -8.00 28.85
N ALA A 51 -72.24 -8.76 28.89
CA ALA A 51 -73.63 -8.31 28.88
C ALA A 51 -74.17 -7.36 27.76
N ASN A 52 -75.14 -7.85 26.99
CA ASN A 52 -76.56 -7.54 27.23
C ASN A 52 -77.45 -7.86 26.02
N ASP A 53 -78.57 -8.53 26.32
CA ASP A 53 -79.93 -8.31 25.82
C ASP A 53 -80.09 -7.79 24.39
N GLY A 54 -80.16 -8.73 23.46
CA GLY A 54 -80.57 -8.49 22.08
C GLY A 54 -80.36 -9.67 21.15
N PHE A 55 -80.27 -10.89 21.66
CA PHE A 55 -79.98 -12.04 20.81
C PHE A 55 -81.29 -12.67 20.33
N GLU A 56 -81.55 -12.51 19.04
CA GLU A 56 -82.56 -13.24 18.30
C GLU A 56 -82.46 -14.72 18.64
N PHE A 57 -83.58 -15.31 19.04
CA PHE A 57 -83.69 -16.73 19.35
C PHE A 57 -83.31 -17.54 18.09
N PHE A 58 -82.05 -17.96 17.99
CA PHE A 58 -81.57 -18.79 16.91
C PHE A 58 -82.27 -20.16 16.98
N PRO A 59 -82.71 -20.74 15.85
CA PRO A 59 -83.42 -22.02 15.80
C PRO A 59 -82.62 -23.23 16.32
N LEU A 60 -81.37 -23.02 16.74
CA LEU A 60 -80.54 -24.05 17.40
C LEU A 60 -80.99 -24.40 18.83
N PHE A 61 -81.87 -23.60 19.46
CA PHE A 61 -82.38 -23.84 20.82
C PHE A 61 -83.88 -24.20 20.87
N ALA A 62 -84.51 -24.49 19.72
CA ALA A 62 -85.88 -25.00 19.68
C ALA A 62 -85.90 -26.44 20.24
N THR A 63 -86.69 -26.67 21.29
CA THR A 63 -86.84 -27.95 21.99
C THR A 63 -87.75 -28.93 21.25
N GLU A 64 -87.60 -29.03 19.93
CA GLU A 64 -88.32 -29.99 19.07
C GLU A 64 -87.31 -30.95 18.44
N GLU A 65 -87.60 -32.25 18.55
CA GLU A 65 -86.85 -33.44 18.10
C GLU A 65 -85.49 -33.19 17.41
N LEU A 66 -84.40 -33.45 18.15
CA LEU A 66 -83.05 -33.60 17.62
C LEU A 66 -83.04 -34.68 16.51
N THR A 67 -82.90 -34.24 15.25
CA THR A 67 -82.58 -35.15 14.15
C THR A 67 -81.17 -35.68 14.36
N LYS A 68 -81.05 -36.99 14.60
CA LYS A 68 -79.77 -37.68 14.71
C LYS A 68 -79.12 -37.73 13.32
N VAL A 69 -78.25 -36.77 13.04
CA VAL A 69 -77.38 -36.79 11.86
C VAL A 69 -76.19 -37.68 12.18
N ASP A 70 -76.10 -38.85 11.55
CA ASP A 70 -74.90 -39.68 11.62
C ASP A 70 -73.79 -39.02 10.77
N LEU A 71 -72.81 -38.39 11.44
CA LEU A 71 -71.61 -37.79 10.83
C LEU A 71 -70.59 -38.85 10.40
N THR A 72 -71.04 -39.97 9.83
CA THR A 72 -70.12 -40.84 9.10
C THR A 72 -69.83 -40.13 7.78
N GLU A 73 -68.79 -39.30 7.76
CA GLU A 73 -68.13 -38.92 6.51
C GLU A 73 -67.83 -40.25 5.79
N GLN A 74 -68.50 -40.50 4.67
CA GLN A 74 -67.93 -41.38 3.68
C GLN A 74 -66.62 -40.71 3.33
N VAL A 75 -65.52 -41.28 3.86
CA VAL A 75 -64.16 -40.86 3.54
C VAL A 75 -63.99 -41.19 2.07
N ASP A 76 -64.50 -40.32 1.20
CA ASP A 76 -64.06 -40.27 -0.18
C ASP A 76 -62.56 -40.07 -0.08
N ASP A 77 -61.82 -41.13 -0.44
CA ASP A 77 -60.38 -41.27 -0.28
C ASP A 77 -59.68 -39.92 -0.34
N LEU A 78 -59.32 -39.38 0.83
CA LEU A 78 -58.58 -38.12 0.95
C LEU A 78 -57.19 -38.37 0.36
N VAL A 79 -57.08 -38.26 -0.97
CA VAL A 79 -55.79 -38.28 -1.66
C VAL A 79 -55.02 -37.08 -1.12
N PRO A 80 -53.92 -37.29 -0.38
CA PRO A 80 -53.14 -36.18 0.14
C PRO A 80 -52.62 -35.38 -1.06
N ILE A 81 -53.11 -34.14 -1.22
CA ILE A 81 -52.64 -33.22 -2.25
C ILE A 81 -51.26 -32.74 -1.80
N ILE A 82 -50.21 -33.53 -2.08
CA ILE A 82 -48.83 -33.13 -1.81
C ILE A 82 -48.47 -32.06 -2.83
N GLN A 83 -48.48 -30.79 -2.41
CA GLN A 83 -48.04 -29.67 -3.23
C GLN A 83 -46.51 -29.71 -3.42
N LYS A 84 -46.07 -30.44 -4.45
CA LYS A 84 -44.66 -30.41 -4.88
C LYS A 84 -44.42 -29.25 -5.82
N ARG A 85 -43.33 -28.51 -5.57
CA ARG A 85 -42.84 -27.48 -6.50
C ARG A 85 -42.33 -28.13 -7.78
N ARG A 86 -42.49 -27.44 -8.91
CA ARG A 86 -41.99 -27.91 -10.22
C ARG A 86 -40.46 -27.90 -10.23
N GLU A 87 -39.86 -28.86 -10.93
CA GLU A 87 -38.39 -29.00 -11.00
C GLU A 87 -37.70 -27.76 -11.57
N SER A 88 -38.38 -27.02 -12.45
CA SER A 88 -37.90 -25.75 -13.01
C SER A 88 -37.58 -24.68 -11.95
N TYR A 89 -38.10 -24.83 -10.73
CA TYR A 89 -37.78 -23.95 -9.61
C TYR A 89 -36.35 -24.18 -9.09
N TYR A 90 -35.84 -25.41 -9.20
CA TYR A 90 -34.53 -25.82 -8.69
C TYR A 90 -33.49 -25.95 -9.80
N PHE A 91 -33.91 -26.35 -11.00
CA PHE A 91 -33.01 -26.66 -12.10
C PHE A 91 -33.43 -25.91 -13.36
N ALA A 92 -32.46 -25.30 -14.03
CA ALA A 92 -32.64 -24.77 -15.36
C ALA A 92 -32.50 -25.90 -16.39
N SER A 93 -33.55 -26.14 -17.17
CA SER A 93 -33.49 -27.04 -18.33
C SER A 93 -33.12 -26.22 -19.56
N TYR A 94 -32.03 -26.58 -20.23
CA TYR A 94 -31.57 -25.93 -21.44
C TYR A 94 -31.84 -26.79 -22.66
N ASN A 95 -32.29 -26.15 -23.75
CA ASN A 95 -32.42 -26.81 -25.04
C ASN A 95 -31.04 -26.93 -25.71
N ASP A 96 -30.87 -27.90 -26.62
CA ASP A 96 -29.62 -28.13 -27.36
C ASP A 96 -29.10 -26.88 -28.08
N LEU A 97 -30.01 -26.00 -28.52
CA LEU A 97 -29.65 -24.72 -29.13
C LEU A 97 -28.97 -23.78 -28.12
N GLN A 98 -29.49 -23.71 -26.89
CA GLN A 98 -28.94 -22.88 -25.82
C GLN A 98 -27.58 -23.44 -25.35
N THR A 99 -27.45 -24.75 -25.27
CA THR A 99 -26.17 -25.41 -24.95
C THR A 99 -25.10 -25.02 -25.97
N LYS A 100 -25.43 -25.02 -27.27
CA LYS A 100 -24.52 -24.56 -28.34
C LYS A 100 -24.19 -23.07 -28.26
N GLU A 101 -25.13 -22.24 -27.79
CA GLU A 101 -24.85 -20.82 -27.54
C GLU A 101 -23.88 -20.62 -26.38
N PHE A 102 -24.03 -21.40 -25.30
CA PHE A 102 -23.10 -21.38 -24.17
C PHE A 102 -21.71 -21.86 -24.58
N GLU A 103 -21.61 -22.91 -25.40
CA GLU A 103 -20.32 -23.37 -25.95
C GLU A 103 -19.64 -22.29 -26.79
N LYS A 104 -20.41 -21.53 -27.58
CA LYS A 104 -19.86 -20.41 -28.38
C LYS A 104 -19.45 -19.22 -27.52
N ALA A 105 -20.16 -18.96 -26.42
CA ALA A 105 -19.85 -17.87 -25.51
C ALA A 105 -18.67 -18.21 -24.56
N GLY A 106 -18.45 -19.49 -24.30
CA GLY A 106 -17.34 -19.97 -23.48
C GLY A 106 -15.99 -19.73 -24.14
N ILE A 107 -15.03 -19.26 -23.34
CA ILE A 107 -13.62 -19.14 -23.74
C ILE A 107 -12.91 -20.43 -23.37
N THR A 108 -12.29 -21.08 -24.34
CA THR A 108 -11.50 -22.29 -24.08
C THR A 108 -10.11 -21.94 -23.56
N TYR A 109 -9.48 -22.89 -22.86
CA TYR A 109 -8.12 -22.74 -22.36
C TYR A 109 -7.14 -22.36 -23.48
N ASP A 110 -7.21 -23.03 -24.63
CA ASP A 110 -6.31 -22.78 -25.74
C ASP A 110 -6.47 -21.36 -26.30
N GLN A 111 -7.72 -20.87 -26.42
CA GLN A 111 -8.00 -19.50 -26.83
C GLN A 111 -7.39 -18.48 -25.86
N LEU A 112 -7.49 -18.74 -24.55
CA LEU A 112 -6.89 -17.88 -23.54
C LEU A 112 -5.35 -17.83 -23.65
N ILE A 113 -4.72 -18.99 -23.85
CA ILE A 113 -3.27 -19.07 -24.03
C ILE A 113 -2.84 -18.36 -25.32
N GLU A 114 -3.57 -18.53 -26.41
CA GLU A 114 -3.28 -17.84 -27.67
C GLU A 114 -3.41 -16.32 -27.53
N MET A 115 -4.49 -15.84 -26.89
CA MET A 115 -4.68 -14.41 -26.58
C MET A 115 -3.54 -13.86 -25.71
N SER A 116 -3.07 -14.62 -24.72
CA SER A 116 -1.96 -14.19 -23.86
C SER A 116 -0.63 -14.01 -24.60
N ARG A 117 -0.41 -14.80 -25.66
CA ARG A 117 0.79 -14.72 -26.50
C ARG A 117 0.75 -13.56 -27.49
N THR A 118 -0.42 -13.01 -27.79
CA THR A 118 -0.52 -11.85 -28.67
C THR A 118 -0.10 -10.59 -27.93
N PRO A 119 1.05 -9.97 -28.27
CA PRO A 119 1.48 -8.76 -27.59
C PRO A 119 0.50 -7.64 -27.90
N TYR A 120 -0.01 -6.98 -26.86
CA TYR A 120 -0.95 -5.89 -26.99
C TYR A 120 -0.34 -4.77 -27.83
N LYS A 121 -1.01 -4.39 -28.93
CA LYS A 121 -0.46 -3.50 -29.97
C LYS A 121 0.04 -2.15 -29.42
N ARG A 122 -0.52 -1.67 -28.31
CA ARG A 122 -0.09 -0.43 -27.62
C ARG A 122 1.31 -0.51 -27.02
N TYR A 123 1.79 -1.71 -26.64
CA TYR A 123 3.06 -1.91 -25.95
C TYR A 123 4.05 -2.77 -26.75
N ARG A 124 3.85 -2.87 -28.07
CA ARG A 124 4.66 -3.73 -28.93
C ARG A 124 6.08 -3.19 -29.12
N ASP A 125 6.24 -1.87 -29.05
CA ASP A 125 7.53 -1.20 -29.22
C ASP A 125 8.16 -0.92 -27.85
N SER A 126 9.48 -1.12 -27.75
CA SER A 126 10.20 -0.73 -26.53
C SER A 126 10.09 0.78 -26.38
N ILE A 127 9.51 1.24 -25.27
CA ILE A 127 9.28 2.66 -24.97
C ILE A 127 10.62 3.44 -24.93
N LEU A 128 11.73 2.73 -24.69
CA LEU A 128 13.07 3.29 -24.63
C LEU A 128 14.05 2.45 -25.46
N ASN A 129 14.67 3.06 -26.47
CA ASN A 129 15.83 2.46 -27.13
C ASN A 129 17.06 2.66 -26.22
N ILE A 130 17.51 1.56 -25.60
CA ILE A 130 18.64 1.56 -24.64
C ILE A 130 19.92 2.09 -25.30
N ASN A 131 20.13 1.79 -26.58
CA ASN A 131 21.35 2.19 -27.30
C ASN A 131 21.42 3.70 -27.52
N THR A 132 20.29 4.33 -27.86
CA THR A 132 20.25 5.79 -28.02
C THR A 132 20.44 6.48 -26.68
N TYR A 133 19.80 5.96 -25.62
CA TYR A 133 19.98 6.48 -24.27
C TYR A 133 21.45 6.40 -23.82
N ASN A 134 22.08 5.23 -23.94
CA ASN A 134 23.48 5.04 -23.55
C ASN A 134 24.43 5.96 -24.34
N ALA A 135 24.22 6.12 -25.64
CA ALA A 135 25.03 7.02 -26.46
C ALA A 135 24.95 8.49 -25.98
N THR A 136 23.77 8.96 -25.58
CA THR A 136 23.61 10.33 -25.03
C THR A 136 24.37 10.51 -23.72
N ILE A 137 24.32 9.51 -22.83
CA ILE A 137 25.03 9.51 -21.55
C ILE A 137 26.55 9.52 -21.78
N GLU A 138 27.05 8.70 -22.70
CA GLU A 138 28.47 8.67 -23.05
C GLU A 138 28.97 10.01 -23.60
N GLU A 139 28.19 10.64 -24.49
CA GLU A 139 28.53 11.95 -25.03
C GLU A 139 28.62 13.02 -23.93
N GLN A 140 27.66 13.03 -23.00
CA GLN A 140 27.66 13.93 -21.84
C GLN A 140 28.89 13.70 -20.96
N ASN A 141 29.21 12.44 -20.66
CA ASN A 141 30.38 12.08 -19.87
C ASN A 141 31.70 12.54 -20.53
N ILE A 142 31.81 12.40 -21.86
CA ILE A 142 32.97 12.89 -22.62
C ILE A 142 33.06 14.41 -22.54
N LYS A 143 31.96 15.13 -22.74
CA LYS A 143 31.90 16.60 -22.64
C LYS A 143 32.33 17.07 -21.25
N GLU A 144 31.83 16.42 -20.21
CA GLU A 144 32.16 16.77 -18.82
C GLU A 144 33.63 16.51 -18.51
N LYS A 145 34.18 15.35 -18.92
CA LYS A 145 35.62 15.03 -18.80
C LYS A 145 36.48 16.09 -19.51
N LYS A 146 36.11 16.52 -20.72
CA LYS A 146 36.81 17.59 -21.45
C LYS A 146 36.73 18.93 -20.72
N ALA A 147 35.56 19.29 -20.19
CA ALA A 147 35.37 20.52 -19.43
C ALA A 147 36.21 20.55 -18.13
N LYS A 148 36.27 19.43 -17.40
CA LYS A 148 37.09 19.27 -16.18
C LYS A 148 38.60 19.41 -16.47
N LYS A 149 39.07 18.89 -17.60
CA LYS A 149 40.48 19.02 -18.02
C LYS A 149 40.83 20.42 -18.53
N ARG A 150 39.85 21.19 -19.00
CA ARG A 150 40.08 22.53 -19.55
C ARG A 150 40.46 23.52 -18.45
N LYS A 151 41.54 24.27 -18.66
CA LYS A 151 41.90 25.36 -17.75
C LYS A 151 40.81 26.44 -17.77
N PRO A 152 40.38 26.95 -16.60
CA PRO A 152 39.46 28.08 -16.54
C PRO A 152 40.08 29.32 -17.19
N GLY A 153 39.25 30.18 -17.78
CA GLY A 153 39.71 31.39 -18.47
C GLY A 153 40.49 32.35 -17.58
N LYS A 154 41.28 33.25 -18.17
CA LYS A 154 42.14 34.20 -17.44
C LYS A 154 41.37 34.99 -16.38
N ASN A 155 40.22 35.56 -16.74
CA ASN A 155 39.38 36.34 -15.83
C ASN A 155 38.84 35.47 -14.67
N GLN A 156 38.37 34.26 -14.98
CA GLN A 156 37.89 33.32 -13.96
C GLN A 156 39.00 32.89 -13.00
N ARG A 157 40.23 32.70 -13.51
CA ARG A 157 41.41 32.40 -12.68
C ARG A 157 41.74 33.55 -11.74
N MET A 158 41.74 34.79 -12.24
CA MET A 158 42.01 35.98 -11.43
C MET A 158 40.93 36.18 -10.36
N ALA A 159 39.65 36.02 -10.72
CA ALA A 159 38.54 36.08 -9.77
C ALA A 159 38.67 35.02 -8.66
N ARG A 160 38.99 33.76 -9.01
CA ARG A 160 39.25 32.70 -8.02
C ARG A 160 40.43 33.03 -7.10
N LYS A 161 41.50 33.63 -7.63
CA LYS A 161 42.66 34.08 -6.84
C LYS A 161 42.26 35.19 -5.86
N GLN A 162 41.52 36.20 -6.33
CA GLN A 162 41.03 37.29 -5.49
C GLN A 162 40.05 36.80 -4.41
N ALA A 163 39.13 35.89 -4.75
CA ALA A 163 38.19 35.30 -3.80
C ALA A 163 38.93 34.58 -2.65
N LYS A 164 39.96 33.77 -2.97
CA LYS A 164 40.80 33.12 -1.95
C LYS A 164 41.50 34.13 -1.04
N LEU A 165 42.05 35.19 -1.60
CA LEU A 165 42.69 36.26 -0.83
C LEU A 165 41.69 36.98 0.10
N ASN A 166 40.47 37.23 -0.39
CA ASN A 166 39.43 37.89 0.41
C ASN A 166 38.94 37.01 1.56
N ILE A 167 38.78 35.71 1.35
CA ILE A 167 38.43 34.75 2.39
C ILE A 167 39.52 34.73 3.47
N ALA A 168 40.79 34.61 3.09
CA ALA A 168 41.91 34.63 4.03
C ALA A 168 41.95 35.93 4.86
N LYS A 169 41.77 37.09 4.21
CA LYS A 169 41.67 38.39 4.89
C LYS A 169 40.51 38.43 5.89
N ARG A 170 39.33 37.92 5.52
CA ARG A 170 38.15 37.88 6.39
C ARG A 170 38.38 36.99 7.61
N ASP A 171 39.01 35.84 7.43
CA ASP A 171 39.34 34.93 8.53
C ASP A 171 40.37 35.53 9.49
N ASP A 172 41.38 36.23 8.97
CA ASP A 172 42.38 36.89 9.80
C ASP A 172 41.79 38.07 10.58
N LEU A 173 40.91 38.87 9.96
CA LEU A 173 40.14 39.89 10.66
C LEU A 173 39.26 39.27 11.75
N ARG A 174 38.57 38.16 11.47
CA ARG A 174 37.74 37.45 12.47
C ARG A 174 38.58 36.94 13.64
N LYS A 175 39.78 36.40 13.38
CA LYS A 175 40.73 36.00 14.43
C LYS A 175 41.20 37.20 15.24
N GLN A 176 41.55 38.32 14.61
CA GLN A 176 41.98 39.54 15.30
C GLN A 176 40.86 40.13 16.17
N LEU A 177 39.63 40.20 15.66
CA LEU A 177 38.46 40.63 16.42
C LEU A 177 38.19 39.68 17.59
N LYS A 178 38.24 38.35 17.37
CA LYS A 178 38.11 37.37 18.46
C LYS A 178 39.20 37.54 19.51
N LYS A 179 40.45 37.82 19.12
CA LYS A 179 41.55 38.12 20.07
C LYS A 179 41.29 39.41 20.86
N LYS A 180 40.81 40.47 20.21
CA LYS A 180 40.50 41.77 20.83
C LYS A 180 39.31 41.70 21.79
N PHE A 181 38.28 40.91 21.46
CA PHE A 181 36.98 40.94 22.15
C PHE A 181 36.61 39.64 22.90
N ARG A 182 37.51 38.64 23.01
CA ARG A 182 37.24 37.46 23.87
C ARG A 182 37.28 37.88 25.34
N LYS A 183 36.13 37.88 26.00
CA LYS A 183 36.00 38.24 27.42
C LYS A 183 36.62 37.24 28.40
N ARG A 184 37.00 36.03 27.97
CA ARG A 184 37.66 35.02 28.83
C ARG A 184 38.79 34.29 28.10
N GLY A 185 39.98 34.32 28.70
CA GLY A 185 41.05 33.34 28.47
C GLY A 185 42.15 33.72 27.47
N GLY A 186 42.83 34.84 27.68
CA GLY A 186 44.15 35.14 27.12
C GLY A 186 45.06 35.66 28.24
N LYS A 187 45.78 34.72 28.87
CA LYS A 187 46.86 34.90 29.86
C LYS A 187 47.49 36.30 29.83
N LYS A 188 47.38 37.03 30.94
CA LYS A 188 48.07 38.31 31.21
C LYS A 188 47.71 39.37 30.13
N ASN A 189 46.75 40.23 30.42
CA ASN A 189 47.14 41.61 30.68
C ASN A 189 48.47 41.63 31.45
N LYS A 190 49.60 41.49 30.73
CA LYS A 190 50.83 42.17 31.15
C LYS A 190 50.33 43.56 31.45
N LYS A 191 50.36 43.95 32.73
CA LYS A 191 50.11 45.33 33.13
C LYS A 191 50.87 46.14 32.09
N LYS A 192 50.17 46.93 31.27
CA LYS A 192 50.88 47.95 30.51
C LYS A 192 51.64 48.68 31.60
N GLU A 193 52.96 48.71 31.52
CA GLU A 193 53.75 49.49 32.46
C GLU A 193 53.03 50.82 32.55
N LYS A 194 52.66 51.23 33.77
CA LYS A 194 52.07 52.55 33.98
C LYS A 194 53.07 53.49 33.30
N MET A 195 52.70 54.06 32.16
CA MET A 195 53.51 55.05 31.47
C MET A 195 53.79 56.11 32.53
N ASN A 196 55.00 56.12 33.07
CA ASN A 196 55.40 57.11 34.04
C ASN A 196 55.77 58.34 33.20
N PRO A 197 54.93 59.38 33.14
CA PRO A 197 55.17 60.52 32.27
C PRO A 197 56.45 61.28 32.64
N LEU A 198 57.04 60.97 33.80
CA LEU A 198 58.23 61.61 34.34
C LEU A 198 59.54 60.86 34.03
N LEU A 199 59.50 59.70 33.36
CA LEU A 199 60.73 58.93 33.04
C LEU A 199 61.72 59.70 32.14
N HIS A 200 61.23 60.70 31.40
CA HIS A 200 62.04 61.58 30.56
C HIS A 200 62.04 63.04 31.04
N ALA A 201 61.44 63.33 32.19
CA ALA A 201 61.45 64.67 32.77
C ALA A 201 62.82 64.94 33.40
N GLY A 202 63.72 65.55 32.65
CA GLY A 202 65.08 65.90 33.10
C GLY A 202 66.21 65.13 32.41
N ALA A 203 65.91 64.28 31.43
CA ALA A 203 66.96 63.72 30.57
C ALA A 203 67.52 64.85 29.68
N LEU A 204 68.80 65.19 29.88
CA LEU A 204 69.50 66.13 29.00
C LEU A 204 69.63 65.50 27.60
N PRO A 205 69.45 66.27 26.52
CA PRO A 205 69.69 65.77 25.17
C PRO A 205 71.14 65.30 25.05
N ALA A 206 71.35 64.16 24.39
CA ALA A 206 72.66 63.52 24.26
C ALA A 206 73.74 64.44 23.64
N ASP A 207 73.32 65.50 22.95
CA ASP A 207 74.19 66.51 22.33
C ASP A 207 74.86 67.47 23.33
N ALA A 208 74.43 67.49 24.60
CA ALA A 208 74.97 68.40 25.62
C ALA A 208 76.15 67.84 26.43
N MET A 209 76.61 66.61 26.16
CA MET A 209 77.70 65.95 26.90
C MET A 209 79.04 65.87 26.16
N THR A 210 79.15 66.50 24.99
CA THR A 210 80.43 66.63 24.26
C THR A 210 80.86 68.08 24.21
N VAL A 211 81.64 68.49 25.22
CA VAL A 211 82.55 69.64 25.16
C VAL A 211 83.91 69.17 25.66
#